data_AF-A0A7M1QBT9-F1
#
_entry.id   AF-A0A7M1QBT9-F1
#
_cell.length_a   1.000
_cell.length_b   1.000
_cell.length_c   1.000
_cell.angle_alpha   90.00
_cell.angle_beta   90.00
_cell.angle_gamma   90.00
#
_symmetry.space_group_name_H-M   'P 1'
#
loop_
_entity.id
_entity.type
_entity.pdbx_description
1 polymer ?
#
loop_
_entity_poly.entity_id
_entity_poly.type
_entity_poly.pdbx_seq_one_letter_code
_entity_poly.pdbx_strand_id
1 'polypeptide(L)'
;MKNIGVLAFARVVKLLANLTKVASYGFHYVFPHKRFTIPEREAPWWRSSRPSKVPRILWQTNFTDKVTLPVYLNYLFNRLMAPGFEYRFMVTEARAAFIRENYSPEIFEAYSRLQVGAAQADFWRVLVLQKHGGVYMDIDAHAVWPLARIVRPKLEALFVTARKGDISNYFIASRPEYPHMVSIAKAILANIEKTTEKGVFQLTGPGVFNRVLPRDGVPTISYRYACNQGNFTNEYFQYVDKPEGKWTRQQKTIDVVRKRETAE
;
A
#
# COMPACT_ATOMS: atom_id res chain seq x y z
N MET A 1 -26.34 1.79 3.58
CA MET A 1 -26.57 2.27 4.96
C MET A 1 -25.24 2.50 5.67
N LYS A 2 -25.04 3.67 6.27
CA LYS A 2 -23.87 3.99 7.09
C LYS A 2 -23.90 3.12 8.35
N ASN A 3 -23.07 2.08 8.42
CA ASN A 3 -23.07 1.16 9.56
C ASN A 3 -22.41 1.84 10.78
N ILE A 4 -23.24 2.33 11.70
CA ILE A 4 -22.80 3.03 12.92
C ILE A 4 -21.88 2.14 13.76
N GLY A 5 -22.13 0.83 13.82
CA GLY A 5 -21.29 -0.13 14.55
C GLY A 5 -19.86 -0.17 14.02
N VAL A 6 -19.68 -0.14 12.69
CA VAL A 6 -18.34 -0.07 12.07
C VAL A 6 -17.63 1.22 12.45
N LEU A 7 -18.33 2.36 12.44
CA LEU A 7 -17.74 3.64 12.81
C LEU A 7 -17.37 3.70 14.29
N ALA A 8 -18.21 3.16 15.17
CA ALA A 8 -17.94 3.09 16.61
C ALA A 8 -16.70 2.22 16.88
N PHE A 9 -16.62 1.03 16.29
CA PHE A 9 -15.45 0.17 16.38
C PHE A 9 -14.19 0.84 15.84
N ALA A 10 -14.26 1.48 14.66
CA ALA A 10 -13.13 2.19 14.07
C ALA A 10 -12.61 3.32 14.98
N ARG A 11 -13.49 3.99 15.74
CA ARG A 11 -13.11 5.00 16.73
C ARG A 11 -12.41 4.39 17.94
N VAL A 12 -12.90 3.26 18.45
CA VAL A 12 -12.24 2.53 19.56
C VAL A 12 -10.84 2.06 19.14
N VAL A 13 -10.73 1.43 17.97
CA VAL A 13 -9.42 1.03 17.41
C VAL A 13 -8.50 2.22 17.27
N LYS A 14 -9.00 3.35 16.75
CA LYS A 14 -8.20 4.57 16.62
C LYS A 14 -7.71 5.07 17.98
N LEU A 15 -8.53 5.03 19.03
CA LEU A 15 -8.12 5.43 20.38
C LEU A 15 -6.99 4.53 20.87
N LEU A 16 -7.17 3.21 20.81
CA LEU A 16 -6.17 2.22 21.23
C LEU A 16 -4.86 2.36 20.45
N ALA A 17 -4.94 2.50 19.13
CA ALA A 17 -3.78 2.69 18.25
C ALA A 17 -2.97 3.96 18.62
N ASN A 18 -3.66 5.05 18.95
CA ASN A 18 -2.97 6.27 19.40
C ASN A 18 -2.32 6.09 20.78
N LEU A 19 -2.96 5.38 21.71
CA LEU A 19 -2.36 5.06 23.01
C LEU A 19 -1.08 4.22 22.83
N THR A 20 -1.11 3.18 21.99
CA THR A 20 0.08 2.36 21.70
C THR A 20 1.18 3.16 21.01
N LYS A 21 0.82 4.10 20.13
CA LYS A 21 1.77 5.01 19.47
C LYS A 21 2.47 5.92 20.47
N VAL A 22 1.73 6.48 21.43
CA VAL A 22 2.30 7.33 22.49
C VAL A 22 3.22 6.50 23.39
N ALA A 23 2.77 5.32 23.84
CA ALA A 23 3.58 4.41 24.65
C ALA A 23 4.88 3.98 23.94
N SER A 24 4.86 3.90 22.60
CA SER A 24 6.04 3.56 21.80
C SER A 24 7.17 4.59 21.89
N TYR A 25 6.88 5.84 22.23
CA TYR A 25 7.94 6.83 22.50
C TYR A 25 8.73 6.46 23.76
N GLY A 26 8.05 6.11 24.85
CA GLY A 26 8.71 5.64 26.07
C GLY A 26 9.47 4.33 25.83
N PHE A 27 8.88 3.39 25.07
CA PHE A 27 9.55 2.15 24.71
C PHE A 27 10.86 2.40 23.94
N HIS A 28 10.85 3.25 22.91
CA HIS A 28 12.04 3.55 22.12
C HIS A 28 13.00 4.55 22.79
N TYR A 29 12.56 5.27 23.81
CA TYR A 29 13.46 6.00 24.69
C TYR A 29 14.34 5.02 25.50
N VAL A 30 13.74 3.97 26.06
CA VAL A 30 14.47 2.93 26.82
C VAL A 30 15.22 1.96 25.90
N PHE A 31 14.65 1.61 24.75
CA PHE A 31 15.18 0.65 23.78
C PHE A 31 15.33 1.28 22.37
N PRO A 32 16.27 2.21 22.17
CA PRO A 32 16.37 3.02 20.94
C PRO A 32 16.61 2.20 19.68
N HIS A 33 17.37 1.11 19.79
CA HIS A 33 17.76 0.27 18.65
C HIS A 33 16.90 -1.00 18.52
N LYS A 34 15.91 -1.21 19.39
CA LYS A 34 15.07 -2.41 19.28
C LYS A 34 14.20 -2.32 18.03
N ARG A 35 14.26 -3.35 17.20
CA ARG A 35 13.43 -3.52 16.00
C ARG A 35 12.75 -4.89 16.01
N PHE A 36 11.67 -4.98 15.26
CA PHE A 36 10.86 -6.18 15.06
C PHE A 36 10.91 -6.56 13.59
N THR A 37 10.80 -7.85 13.29
CA THR A 37 10.88 -8.33 11.91
C THR A 37 9.48 -8.66 11.40
N ILE A 38 9.10 -8.03 10.30
CA ILE A 38 7.89 -8.42 9.55
C ILE A 38 8.26 -9.62 8.66
N PRO A 39 7.57 -10.76 8.77
CA PRO A 39 7.86 -11.91 7.93
C PRO A 39 7.47 -11.62 6.47
N GLU A 40 8.24 -12.15 5.53
CA GLU A 40 7.95 -12.04 4.10
C GLU A 40 6.61 -12.69 3.74
N ARG A 41 6.26 -13.78 4.43
CA ARG A 41 5.03 -14.53 4.18
C ARG A 41 4.49 -15.16 5.45
N GLU A 42 3.17 -15.14 5.62
CA GLU A 42 2.47 -15.95 6.63
C GLU A 42 1.21 -16.59 6.05
N ALA A 43 0.96 -17.84 6.44
CA ALA A 43 -0.29 -18.52 6.13
C ALA A 43 -1.49 -17.82 6.78
N PRO A 44 -2.70 -17.95 6.20
CA PRO A 44 -3.92 -17.54 6.90
C PRO A 44 -4.12 -18.38 8.17
N TRP A 45 -4.69 -17.79 9.22
CA TRP A 45 -5.07 -18.50 10.45
C TRP A 45 -6.16 -19.53 10.18
N TRP A 46 -7.05 -19.25 9.23
CA TRP A 46 -8.02 -20.22 8.73
C TRP A 46 -8.27 -20.04 7.24
N ARG A 47 -8.52 -21.15 6.54
CA ARG A 47 -8.88 -21.11 5.13
C ARG A 47 -10.40 -21.02 5.00
N SER A 48 -10.87 -20.13 4.13
CA SER A 48 -12.29 -20.08 3.76
C SER A 48 -12.55 -21.02 2.60
N SER A 49 -13.53 -21.91 2.74
CA SER A 49 -14.04 -22.75 1.64
C SER A 49 -14.84 -21.96 0.60
N ARG A 50 -15.30 -20.75 0.94
CA ARG A 50 -16.08 -19.91 0.02
C ARG A 50 -15.18 -19.32 -1.08
N PRO A 51 -15.52 -19.51 -2.36
CA PRO A 51 -14.78 -18.90 -3.46
C PRO A 51 -14.89 -17.37 -3.39
N SER A 52 -13.84 -16.68 -3.82
CA SER A 52 -13.74 -15.21 -3.84
C SER A 52 -13.09 -14.78 -5.14
N LYS A 53 -13.66 -13.77 -5.81
CA LYS A 53 -13.09 -13.23 -7.05
C LYS A 53 -11.79 -12.47 -6.79
N VAL A 54 -11.74 -11.68 -5.70
CA VAL A 54 -10.46 -11.15 -5.16
C VAL A 54 -9.77 -12.26 -4.36
N PRO A 55 -8.54 -12.67 -4.71
CA PRO A 55 -7.75 -13.63 -3.94
C PRO A 55 -7.55 -13.18 -2.48
N ARG A 56 -7.50 -14.13 -1.54
CA ARG A 56 -7.29 -13.80 -0.13
C ARG A 56 -5.81 -13.67 0.22
N ILE A 57 -5.19 -12.67 -0.40
CA ILE A 57 -3.79 -12.29 -0.17
C ILE A 57 -3.77 -10.84 0.29
N LEU A 58 -3.11 -10.55 1.41
CA LEU A 58 -2.83 -9.21 1.89
C LEU A 58 -1.38 -8.87 1.56
N TRP A 59 -1.19 -7.92 0.64
CA TRP A 59 0.09 -7.38 0.21
C TRP A 59 0.42 -6.10 0.98
N GLN A 60 1.62 -6.04 1.54
CA GLN A 60 2.20 -4.81 2.08
C GLN A 60 3.67 -4.68 1.64
N THR A 61 4.22 -3.48 1.70
CA THR A 61 5.63 -3.22 1.39
C THR A 61 6.18 -2.13 2.28
N ASN A 62 7.47 -2.19 2.56
CA ASN A 62 8.23 -1.12 3.21
C ASN A 62 9.66 -1.14 2.68
N PHE A 63 10.47 -0.14 3.00
CA PHE A 63 11.88 -0.12 2.58
C PHE A 63 12.73 -1.21 3.30
N THR A 64 12.28 -1.67 4.47
CA THR A 64 12.93 -2.73 5.27
C THR A 64 11.88 -3.56 6.01
N ASP A 65 12.23 -4.80 6.35
CA ASP A 65 11.48 -5.71 7.22
C ASP A 65 11.74 -5.46 8.72
N LYS A 66 12.81 -4.73 9.07
CA LYS A 66 13.14 -4.34 10.45
C LYS A 66 12.45 -3.04 10.81
N VAL A 67 11.38 -3.14 11.60
CA VAL A 67 10.50 -2.00 11.88
C VAL A 67 10.45 -1.66 13.37
N THR A 68 10.03 -0.44 13.68
CA THR A 68 9.75 0.00 15.04
C THR A 68 8.52 -0.69 15.62
N LEU A 69 8.38 -0.68 16.95
CA LEU A 69 7.24 -1.28 17.65
C LEU A 69 5.87 -0.84 17.07
N PRO A 70 5.57 0.45 16.87
CA PRO A 70 4.25 0.87 16.39
C PRO A 70 3.93 0.40 14.98
N VAL A 71 4.93 0.27 14.09
CA VAL A 71 4.76 -0.31 12.76
C VAL A 71 4.49 -1.81 12.87
N TYR A 72 5.20 -2.50 13.75
CA TYR A 72 4.96 -3.93 14.02
C TYR A 72 3.58 -4.20 14.62
N LEU A 73 3.12 -3.37 15.56
CA LEU A 73 1.76 -3.45 16.11
C LEU A 73 0.70 -3.21 15.04
N ASN A 74 0.94 -2.28 14.11
CA ASN A 74 0.05 -2.06 12.96
C ASN A 74 -0.07 -3.31 12.09
N TYR A 75 1.06 -3.96 11.81
CA TYR A 75 1.13 -5.24 11.10
C TYR A 75 0.32 -6.34 11.84
N LEU A 76 0.57 -6.54 13.13
CA LEU A 76 -0.14 -7.55 13.93
C LEU A 76 -1.65 -7.29 13.96
N PHE A 77 -2.05 -6.02 14.07
CA PHE A 77 -3.46 -5.65 14.00
C PHE A 77 -4.07 -5.99 12.63
N ASN A 78 -3.35 -5.74 11.53
CA ASN A 78 -3.81 -6.14 10.20
C ASN A 78 -3.93 -7.66 10.04
N ARG A 79 -3.03 -8.46 10.65
CA ARG A 79 -3.18 -9.93 10.69
C ARG A 79 -4.44 -10.34 11.43
N LEU A 80 -4.70 -9.74 12.59
CA LEU A 80 -5.93 -9.94 13.36
C LEU A 80 -7.20 -9.57 12.57
N MET A 81 -7.15 -8.51 11.77
CA MET A 81 -8.27 -8.06 10.94
C MET A 81 -8.42 -8.84 9.63
N ALA A 82 -7.41 -9.60 9.21
CA ALA A 82 -7.39 -10.40 7.99
C ALA A 82 -7.02 -11.88 8.26
N PRO A 83 -7.68 -12.57 9.21
CA PRO A 83 -7.26 -13.90 9.68
C PRO A 83 -7.41 -14.97 8.59
N GLY A 84 -8.31 -14.75 7.62
CA GLY A 84 -8.52 -15.62 6.47
C GLY A 84 -7.69 -15.27 5.24
N PHE A 85 -6.71 -14.37 5.36
CA PHE A 85 -5.84 -13.92 4.26
C PHE A 85 -4.41 -14.40 4.50
N GLU A 86 -3.79 -14.92 3.45
CA GLU A 86 -2.34 -15.09 3.39
C GLU A 86 -1.70 -13.71 3.42
N TYR A 87 -0.68 -13.52 4.24
CA TYR A 87 0.09 -12.29 4.28
C TYR A 87 1.31 -12.42 3.39
N ARG A 88 1.60 -11.38 2.59
CA ARG A 88 2.81 -11.27 1.78
C ARG A 88 3.39 -9.86 1.89
N PHE A 89 4.68 -9.80 2.14
CA PHE A 89 5.42 -8.58 2.34
C PHE A 89 6.66 -8.56 1.47
N MET A 90 6.92 -7.42 0.84
CA MET A 90 8.13 -7.23 0.03
C MET A 90 8.88 -5.98 0.45
N VAL A 91 10.18 -6.13 0.70
CA VAL A 91 11.13 -5.00 0.82
C VAL A 91 11.50 -4.44 -0.57
N THR A 92 12.26 -3.35 -0.61
CA THR A 92 12.61 -2.65 -1.86
C THR A 92 13.21 -3.56 -2.91
N GLU A 93 14.17 -4.39 -2.52
CA GLU A 93 14.94 -5.28 -3.38
C GLU A 93 14.04 -6.41 -3.92
N ALA A 94 13.19 -6.97 -3.06
CA ALA A 94 12.24 -8.01 -3.44
C ALA A 94 11.21 -7.53 -4.47
N ARG A 95 10.81 -6.25 -4.42
CA ARG A 95 9.92 -5.67 -5.45
C ARG A 95 10.60 -5.62 -6.82
N ALA A 96 11.87 -5.23 -6.88
CA ALA A 96 12.63 -5.17 -8.13
C ALA A 96 12.80 -6.57 -8.73
N ALA A 97 13.16 -7.56 -7.91
CA ALA A 97 13.25 -8.96 -8.33
C ALA A 97 11.91 -9.48 -8.88
N PHE A 98 10.81 -9.25 -8.15
CA PHE A 98 9.47 -9.62 -8.59
C PHE A 98 9.13 -9.04 -9.97
N ILE A 99 9.40 -7.75 -10.20
CA ILE A 99 9.08 -7.10 -11.49
C ILE A 99 9.93 -7.69 -12.62
N ARG A 100 11.23 -7.88 -12.39
CA ARG A 100 12.16 -8.48 -13.36
C ARG A 100 11.74 -9.88 -13.78
N GLU A 101 11.21 -10.68 -12.85
CA GLU A 101 10.81 -12.07 -13.09
C GLU A 101 9.43 -12.20 -13.76
N ASN A 102 8.55 -11.20 -13.62
CA ASN A 102 7.14 -11.34 -13.99
C ASN A 102 6.67 -10.42 -15.13
N TYR A 103 7.46 -9.41 -15.50
CA TYR A 103 7.10 -8.38 -16.48
C TYR A 103 8.16 -8.21 -17.56
N SER A 104 7.81 -7.49 -18.63
CA SER A 104 8.71 -7.21 -19.74
C SER A 104 9.94 -6.41 -19.30
N PRO A 105 11.06 -6.51 -20.05
CA PRO A 105 12.23 -5.65 -19.84
C PRO A 105 11.89 -4.16 -19.81
N GLU A 106 10.95 -3.71 -20.65
CA GLU A 106 10.46 -2.32 -20.69
C GLU A 106 9.86 -1.87 -19.35
N ILE A 107 8.99 -2.67 -18.73
CA ILE A 107 8.39 -2.33 -17.43
C ILE A 107 9.47 -2.32 -16.34
N PHE A 108 10.38 -3.29 -16.37
CA PHE A 108 11.47 -3.36 -15.40
C PHE A 108 12.44 -2.18 -15.52
N GLU A 109 12.78 -1.76 -16.74
CA GLU A 109 13.61 -0.58 -17.01
C GLU A 109 12.92 0.70 -16.50
N ALA A 110 11.65 0.90 -16.83
CA ALA A 110 10.86 2.04 -16.36
C ALA A 110 10.79 2.07 -14.82
N TYR A 111 10.53 0.93 -14.18
CA TYR A 111 10.56 0.82 -12.72
C TYR A 111 11.94 1.17 -12.14
N SER A 112 13.02 0.69 -12.75
CA SER A 112 14.39 0.90 -12.28
C SER A 112 14.85 2.36 -12.40
N ARG A 113 14.22 3.15 -13.26
CA ARG A 113 14.43 4.60 -13.36
C ARG A 113 13.79 5.41 -12.23
N LEU A 114 12.85 4.83 -11.48
CA LEU A 114 12.23 5.52 -10.34
C LEU A 114 13.21 5.64 -9.18
N GLN A 115 13.53 6.87 -8.78
CA GLN A 115 14.51 7.14 -7.72
C GLN A 115 13.87 7.27 -6.33
N VAL A 116 12.57 7.59 -6.27
CA VAL A 116 11.84 7.78 -5.01
C VAL A 116 11.11 6.50 -4.62
N GLY A 117 11.44 5.94 -3.46
CA GLY A 117 10.89 4.65 -3.00
C GLY A 117 9.36 4.60 -2.88
N ALA A 118 8.69 5.73 -2.70
CA ALA A 118 7.22 5.80 -2.74
C ALA A 118 6.68 5.63 -4.17
N ALA A 119 7.33 6.22 -5.18
CA ALA A 119 6.95 6.02 -6.57
C ALA A 119 7.18 4.57 -7.02
N GLN A 120 8.28 3.95 -6.56
CA GLN A 120 8.50 2.51 -6.74
C GLN A 120 7.38 1.68 -6.10
N ALA A 121 6.98 1.99 -4.86
CA ALA A 121 5.87 1.31 -4.19
C ALA A 121 4.53 1.48 -4.92
N ASP A 122 4.28 2.66 -5.48
CA ASP A 122 3.09 2.99 -6.25
C ASP A 122 3.00 2.19 -7.55
N PHE A 123 4.12 1.99 -8.27
CA PHE A 123 4.10 1.13 -9.45
C PHE A 123 4.01 -0.35 -9.08
N TRP A 124 4.80 -0.80 -8.11
CA TRP A 124 4.80 -2.20 -7.67
C TRP A 124 3.43 -2.65 -7.17
N ARG A 125 2.70 -1.85 -6.37
CA ARG A 125 1.38 -2.25 -5.84
C ARG A 125 0.36 -2.51 -6.96
N VAL A 126 0.48 -1.77 -8.07
CA VAL A 126 -0.40 -1.95 -9.24
C VAL A 126 -0.04 -3.24 -9.95
N LEU A 127 1.26 -3.48 -10.17
CA LEU A 127 1.76 -4.69 -10.84
C LEU A 127 1.44 -5.95 -10.02
N VAL A 128 1.79 -6.01 -8.74
CA VAL A 128 1.53 -7.20 -7.91
C VAL A 128 0.05 -7.57 -7.87
N LEU A 129 -0.84 -6.57 -7.82
CA LEU A 129 -2.29 -6.78 -7.88
C LEU A 129 -2.79 -7.15 -9.28
N GLN A 130 -2.19 -6.63 -10.36
CA GLN A 130 -2.52 -7.07 -11.71
C GLN A 130 -2.15 -8.55 -11.90
N LYS A 131 -0.95 -8.98 -11.48
CA LYS A 131 -0.47 -10.36 -11.60
C LYS A 131 -1.22 -11.35 -10.71
N HIS A 132 -1.33 -11.04 -9.42
CA HIS A 132 -1.78 -11.99 -8.41
C HIS A 132 -3.15 -11.65 -7.82
N GLY A 133 -3.68 -10.46 -8.08
CA GLY A 133 -4.82 -9.94 -7.34
C GLY A 133 -4.53 -9.84 -5.84
N GLY A 134 -5.60 -9.72 -5.08
CA GLY A 134 -5.58 -9.64 -3.64
C GLY A 134 -5.93 -8.25 -3.14
N VAL A 135 -5.45 -7.93 -1.94
CA VAL A 135 -5.63 -6.65 -1.29
C VAL A 135 -4.27 -6.07 -1.00
N TYR A 136 -4.00 -4.87 -1.51
CA TYR A 136 -2.87 -4.06 -1.11
C TYR A 136 -3.29 -3.07 -0.03
N MET A 137 -2.42 -2.85 0.97
CA MET A 137 -2.57 -1.82 1.98
C MET A 137 -1.21 -1.24 2.39
N ASP A 138 -1.09 0.10 2.42
CA ASP A 138 0.14 0.77 2.89
C ASP A 138 0.53 0.28 4.31
N ILE A 139 1.83 0.24 4.59
CA ILE A 139 2.36 -0.33 5.85
C ILE A 139 1.94 0.46 7.11
N ASP A 140 1.59 1.73 6.96
CA ASP A 140 1.09 2.60 8.02
C ASP A 140 -0.44 2.63 8.11
N ALA A 141 -1.11 1.83 7.28
CA ALA A 141 -2.55 1.74 7.21
C ALA A 141 -3.06 0.50 7.92
N HIS A 142 -4.29 0.57 8.44
CA HIS A 142 -4.96 -0.57 9.02
C HIS A 142 -6.43 -0.69 8.62
N ALA A 143 -6.91 -1.93 8.54
CA ALA A 143 -8.33 -2.20 8.29
C ALA A 143 -9.19 -1.66 9.44
N VAL A 144 -10.34 -1.07 9.12
CA VAL A 144 -11.28 -0.56 10.13
C VAL A 144 -12.34 -1.58 10.55
N TRP A 145 -12.44 -2.68 9.81
CA TRP A 145 -13.38 -3.78 10.03
C TRP A 145 -12.78 -5.06 9.44
N PRO A 146 -13.21 -6.28 9.83
CA PRO A 146 -12.58 -7.51 9.31
C PRO A 146 -12.53 -7.50 7.77
N LEU A 147 -11.36 -7.77 7.21
CA LEU A 147 -11.08 -7.51 5.79
C LEU A 147 -12.00 -8.28 4.85
N ALA A 148 -12.42 -9.49 5.23
CA ALA A 148 -13.39 -10.30 4.48
C ALA A 148 -14.82 -9.70 4.45
N ARG A 149 -15.13 -8.75 5.34
CA ARG A 149 -16.41 -8.01 5.37
C ARG A 149 -16.34 -6.74 4.51
N ILE A 150 -15.14 -6.17 4.36
CA ILE A 150 -14.84 -5.04 3.48
C ILE A 150 -14.78 -5.53 2.03
N VAL A 151 -13.90 -6.50 1.75
CA VAL A 151 -13.73 -7.11 0.44
C VAL A 151 -14.58 -8.38 0.36
N ARG A 152 -15.84 -8.20 -0.03
CA ARG A 152 -16.83 -9.29 -0.09
C ARG A 152 -16.52 -10.25 -1.25
N PRO A 153 -16.86 -11.55 -1.14
CA PRO A 153 -16.44 -12.58 -2.10
C PRO A 153 -16.81 -12.33 -3.57
N LYS A 154 -17.92 -11.63 -3.84
CA LYS A 154 -18.39 -11.34 -5.21
C LYS A 154 -17.75 -10.10 -5.84
N LEU A 155 -17.04 -9.27 -5.07
CA LEU A 155 -16.37 -8.08 -5.60
C LEU A 155 -15.22 -8.50 -6.52
N GLU A 156 -15.07 -7.80 -7.64
CA GLU A 156 -13.93 -7.96 -8.54
C GLU A 156 -12.83 -6.93 -8.28
N ALA A 157 -13.20 -5.76 -7.79
CA ALA A 157 -12.29 -4.74 -7.33
C ALA A 157 -12.96 -3.87 -6.26
N LEU A 158 -12.15 -3.15 -5.50
CA LEU A 158 -12.59 -2.15 -4.53
C LEU A 158 -11.48 -1.11 -4.33
N PHE A 159 -11.82 0.17 -4.51
CA PHE A 159 -10.90 1.29 -4.33
C PHE A 159 -11.35 2.15 -3.16
N VAL A 160 -10.40 2.67 -2.38
CA VAL A 160 -10.72 3.56 -1.27
C VAL A 160 -10.88 5.01 -1.74
N THR A 161 -11.88 5.72 -1.22
CA THR A 161 -12.05 7.16 -1.44
C THR A 161 -11.71 7.96 -0.20
N ALA A 162 -10.98 9.05 -0.41
CA ALA A 162 -10.61 10.03 0.60
C ALA A 162 -11.80 10.93 0.97
N ARG A 163 -11.58 11.87 1.90
CA ARG A 163 -12.63 12.75 2.43
C ARG A 163 -13.36 13.57 1.34
N LYS A 164 -12.65 13.97 0.28
CA LYS A 164 -13.19 14.76 -0.83
C LYS A 164 -13.80 13.91 -1.95
N GLY A 165 -13.85 12.59 -1.79
CA GLY A 165 -14.37 11.65 -2.79
C GLY A 165 -13.32 11.16 -3.79
N ASP A 166 -12.13 11.78 -3.84
CA ASP A 166 -11.03 11.33 -4.70
C ASP A 166 -10.57 9.92 -4.31
N ILE A 167 -10.25 9.11 -5.32
CA ILE A 167 -9.69 7.78 -5.12
C ILE A 167 -8.26 7.92 -4.58
N SER A 168 -7.93 7.12 -3.59
CA SER A 168 -6.57 6.97 -3.10
C SER A 168 -6.01 5.59 -3.44
N ASN A 169 -4.69 5.46 -3.49
CA ASN A 169 -4.01 4.21 -3.84
C ASN A 169 -3.42 3.46 -2.63
N TYR A 170 -3.60 3.94 -1.39
CA TYR A 170 -3.11 3.26 -0.19
C TYR A 170 -3.90 2.01 0.21
N PHE A 171 -5.07 1.79 -0.40
CA PHE A 171 -5.85 0.57 -0.26
C PHE A 171 -6.51 0.25 -1.60
N ILE A 172 -6.22 -0.94 -2.13
CA ILE A 172 -6.76 -1.42 -3.40
C ILE A 172 -7.03 -2.91 -3.24
N ALA A 173 -8.20 -3.36 -3.66
CA ALA A 173 -8.48 -4.79 -3.83
C ALA A 173 -8.83 -5.06 -5.29
N SER A 174 -8.31 -6.13 -5.87
CA SER A 174 -8.69 -6.56 -7.22
C SER A 174 -8.50 -8.05 -7.43
N ARG A 175 -9.27 -8.62 -8.35
CA ARG A 175 -8.92 -9.89 -8.98
C ARG A 175 -7.67 -9.70 -9.87
N PRO A 176 -6.94 -10.77 -10.19
CA PRO A 176 -5.90 -10.73 -11.22
C PRO A 176 -6.47 -10.24 -12.55
N GLU A 177 -5.66 -9.53 -13.33
CA GLU A 177 -6.00 -9.02 -14.66
C GLU A 177 -7.31 -8.20 -14.68
N TYR A 178 -7.59 -7.46 -13.61
CA TYR A 178 -8.72 -6.53 -13.59
C TYR A 178 -8.43 -5.39 -14.59
N PRO A 179 -9.32 -5.10 -15.57
CA PRO A 179 -9.02 -4.20 -16.70
C PRO A 179 -8.46 -2.84 -16.28
N HIS A 180 -9.03 -2.24 -15.22
CA HIS A 180 -8.55 -0.96 -14.72
C HIS A 180 -7.15 -1.01 -14.11
N MET A 181 -6.72 -2.13 -13.52
CA MET A 181 -5.33 -2.28 -13.04
C MET A 181 -4.35 -2.28 -14.21
N VAL A 182 -4.72 -2.92 -15.33
CA VAL A 182 -3.94 -2.89 -16.57
C VAL A 182 -3.86 -1.47 -17.12
N SER A 183 -4.99 -0.74 -17.17
CA SER A 183 -5.01 0.66 -17.61
C SER A 183 -4.16 1.57 -16.73
N ILE A 184 -4.20 1.40 -15.41
CA ILE A 184 -3.35 2.16 -14.48
C ILE A 184 -1.88 1.84 -14.71
N ALA A 185 -1.50 0.56 -14.83
CA ALA A 185 -0.11 0.16 -15.09
C ALA A 185 0.42 0.80 -16.38
N LYS A 186 -0.36 0.76 -17.46
CA LYS A 186 -0.03 1.42 -18.74
C LYS A 186 0.12 2.93 -18.59
N ALA A 187 -0.77 3.58 -17.84
CA ALA A 187 -0.70 5.03 -17.61
C ALA A 187 0.53 5.43 -16.77
N ILE A 188 0.90 4.63 -15.78
CA ILE A 188 2.13 4.82 -14.99
C ILE A 188 3.37 4.67 -15.90
N LEU A 189 3.43 3.61 -16.70
CA LEU A 189 4.52 3.38 -17.65
C LEU A 189 4.67 4.57 -18.61
N ALA A 190 3.57 5.01 -19.22
CA ALA A 190 3.57 6.15 -20.13
C ALA A 190 4.02 7.46 -19.44
N ASN A 191 3.66 7.67 -18.18
CA ASN A 191 4.11 8.82 -17.40
C ASN A 191 5.64 8.79 -17.17
N ILE A 192 6.18 7.62 -16.82
CA ILE A 192 7.62 7.43 -16.60
C ILE A 192 8.40 7.67 -17.89
N GLU A 193 7.91 7.17 -19.02
CA GLU A 193 8.57 7.34 -20.32
C GLU A 193 8.55 8.78 -20.82
N LYS A 194 7.42 9.47 -20.69
CA LYS A 194 7.32 10.87 -21.11
C LYS A 194 8.12 11.83 -20.24
N THR A 195 8.39 11.48 -18.97
CA THR A 195 9.07 12.33 -17.97
C THR A 195 8.43 13.72 -17.75
N THR A 196 7.20 13.94 -18.23
CA THR A 196 6.52 15.24 -18.16
C THR A 196 5.99 15.55 -16.77
N GLU A 197 5.63 14.51 -16.01
CA GLU A 197 5.08 14.61 -14.66
C GLU A 197 6.21 14.54 -13.62
N LYS A 198 6.38 15.61 -12.82
CA LYS A 198 7.52 15.71 -11.90
C LYS A 198 7.26 15.18 -10.49
N GLY A 199 6.00 15.07 -10.07
CA GLY A 199 5.63 14.71 -8.70
C GLY A 199 5.14 13.27 -8.57
N VAL A 200 5.51 12.58 -7.48
CA VAL A 200 5.08 11.20 -7.20
C VAL A 200 3.56 11.04 -7.34
N PHE A 201 2.80 12.01 -6.83
CA PHE A 201 1.34 12.01 -6.84
C PHE A 201 0.74 11.88 -8.26
N GLN A 202 1.27 12.61 -9.25
CA GLN A 202 0.75 12.59 -10.63
C GLN A 202 1.44 11.54 -11.52
N LEU A 203 2.69 11.20 -11.18
CA LEU A 203 3.49 10.24 -11.95
C LEU A 203 3.04 8.79 -11.71
N THR A 204 2.90 8.38 -10.45
CA THR A 204 2.64 6.98 -10.06
C THR A 204 1.51 6.83 -9.04
N GLY A 205 1.23 7.89 -8.27
CA GLY A 205 0.31 7.88 -7.14
C GLY A 205 -1.17 8.11 -7.48
N PRO A 206 -1.96 8.62 -6.50
CA PRO A 206 -3.41 8.78 -6.65
C PRO A 206 -3.87 9.64 -7.84
N GLY A 207 -3.03 10.56 -8.33
CA GLY A 207 -3.35 11.37 -9.51
C GLY A 207 -3.62 10.51 -10.75
N VAL A 208 -2.85 9.44 -10.93
CA VAL A 208 -3.05 8.47 -12.03
C VAL A 208 -4.40 7.77 -11.89
N PHE A 209 -4.74 7.33 -10.67
CA PHE A 209 -6.00 6.64 -10.39
C PHE A 209 -7.20 7.54 -10.69
N ASN A 210 -7.19 8.79 -10.25
CA ASN A 210 -8.29 9.72 -10.49
C ASN A 210 -8.42 10.14 -11.95
N ARG A 211 -7.34 10.06 -12.73
CA ARG A 211 -7.35 10.33 -14.18
C ARG A 211 -7.83 9.14 -15.00
N VAL A 212 -7.46 7.92 -14.61
CA VAL A 212 -7.73 6.68 -15.37
C VAL A 212 -9.07 6.05 -15.00
N LEU A 213 -9.47 6.15 -13.73
CA LEU A 213 -10.69 5.49 -13.23
C LEU A 213 -11.90 6.42 -13.36
N PRO A 214 -13.00 5.96 -13.98
CA PRO A 214 -14.26 6.69 -13.94
C PRO A 214 -14.80 6.66 -12.50
N ARG A 215 -15.05 7.83 -11.89
CA ARG A 215 -15.49 7.94 -10.49
C ARG A 215 -16.73 7.08 -10.18
N ASP A 216 -17.69 7.03 -11.10
CA ASP A 216 -18.94 6.28 -10.94
C ASP A 216 -18.90 4.88 -11.60
N GLY A 217 -17.82 4.54 -12.29
CA GLY A 217 -17.68 3.28 -13.03
C GLY A 217 -16.91 2.19 -12.29
N VAL A 218 -16.40 2.47 -11.08
CA VAL A 218 -15.66 1.50 -10.28
C VAL A 218 -16.24 1.35 -8.88
N PRO A 219 -16.22 0.13 -8.28
CA PRO A 219 -16.63 -0.04 -6.90
C PRO A 219 -15.70 0.74 -5.96
N THR A 220 -16.27 1.67 -5.21
CA THR A 220 -15.53 2.46 -4.22
C THR A 220 -16.08 2.27 -2.81
N ILE A 221 -15.22 2.54 -1.82
CA ILE A 221 -15.60 2.58 -0.41
C ILE A 221 -14.90 3.75 0.28
N SER A 222 -15.62 4.48 1.12
CA SER A 222 -15.01 5.54 1.92
C SER A 222 -13.99 4.96 2.90
N TYR A 223 -12.85 5.65 3.05
CA TYR A 223 -11.79 5.28 4.01
C TYR A 223 -12.32 4.95 5.41
N ARG A 224 -13.38 5.66 5.85
CA ARG A 224 -14.04 5.46 7.15
C ARG A 224 -14.60 4.06 7.38
N TYR A 225 -14.83 3.29 6.31
CA TYR A 225 -15.37 1.94 6.34
C TYR A 225 -14.42 0.87 5.77
N ALA A 226 -13.22 1.27 5.32
CA ALA A 226 -12.25 0.35 4.76
C ALA A 226 -10.94 0.35 5.54
N CYS A 227 -10.24 1.48 5.55
CA CYS A 227 -8.86 1.55 5.99
C CYS A 227 -8.51 2.97 6.47
N ASN A 228 -7.78 3.06 7.58
CA ASN A 228 -7.25 4.32 8.12
C ASN A 228 -5.72 4.29 8.14
N GLN A 229 -5.07 5.41 7.82
CA GLN A 229 -3.61 5.57 7.88
C GLN A 229 -3.14 6.35 9.11
N GLY A 230 -1.95 6.01 9.62
CA GLY A 230 -1.21 6.81 10.60
C GLY A 230 -1.77 6.81 12.02
N ASN A 231 -2.68 5.88 12.34
CA ASN A 231 -3.20 5.75 13.72
C ASN A 231 -2.18 5.06 14.63
N PHE A 232 -1.64 3.90 14.21
CA PHE A 232 -0.66 3.13 14.98
C PHE A 232 0.75 3.72 14.94
N THR A 233 1.15 4.32 13.82
CA THR A 233 2.50 4.87 13.62
C THR A 233 2.44 6.31 13.09
N ASN A 234 3.59 6.93 12.91
CA ASN A 234 3.75 8.26 12.31
C ASN A 234 5.05 8.31 11.48
N GLU A 235 5.32 9.46 10.87
CA GLU A 235 6.50 9.67 10.03
C GLU A 235 7.82 9.37 10.79
N TYR A 236 7.91 9.77 12.05
CA TYR A 236 9.10 9.49 12.87
C TYR A 236 9.35 7.99 13.01
N PHE A 237 8.37 7.23 13.50
CA PHE A 237 8.55 5.79 13.72
C PHE A 237 8.65 4.98 12.43
N GLN A 238 8.02 5.43 11.35
CA GLN A 238 8.08 4.75 10.06
C GLN A 238 9.44 4.91 9.39
N TYR A 239 10.10 6.06 9.55
CA TYR A 239 11.31 6.41 8.81
C TYR A 239 12.54 6.65 9.70
N VAL A 240 12.51 6.20 10.96
CA VAL A 240 13.62 6.42 11.91
C VAL A 240 14.97 5.88 11.38
N ASP A 241 14.94 4.78 10.63
CA ASP A 241 16.12 4.16 10.02
C ASP A 241 16.28 4.49 8.53
N LYS A 242 15.60 5.53 8.04
CA LYS A 242 15.64 5.95 6.64
C LYS A 242 16.18 7.38 6.54
N PRO A 243 17.49 7.57 6.27
CA PRO A 243 18.13 8.88 6.26
C PRO A 243 17.44 9.90 5.34
N GLU A 244 16.94 9.46 4.19
CA GLU A 244 16.29 10.31 3.20
C GLU A 244 14.85 10.67 3.60
N GLY A 245 14.31 10.08 4.67
CA GLY A 245 12.99 10.37 5.22
C GLY A 245 11.82 10.12 4.27
N LYS A 246 10.78 10.95 4.40
CA LYS A 246 9.53 10.84 3.62
C LYS A 246 9.69 11.39 2.20
N TRP A 247 9.01 10.73 1.24
CA TRP A 247 9.06 11.07 -0.19
C TRP A 247 8.73 12.53 -0.52
N THR A 248 7.89 13.20 0.26
CA THR A 248 7.53 14.62 0.05
C THR A 248 8.72 15.57 0.19
N ARG A 249 9.76 15.15 0.93
CA ARG A 249 11.04 15.87 1.05
C ARG A 249 11.98 15.46 -0.08
N GLN A 250 12.12 14.15 -0.33
CA GLN A 250 13.01 13.60 -1.35
C GLN A 250 12.73 14.15 -2.77
N GLN A 251 11.46 14.20 -3.18
CA GLN A 251 11.12 14.68 -4.53
C GLN A 251 11.41 16.16 -4.76
N LYS A 252 11.78 16.92 -3.73
CA LYS A 252 12.22 18.33 -3.86
C LYS A 252 13.72 18.43 -4.14
N THR A 253 14.48 17.37 -3.85
CA THR A 253 15.94 17.34 -3.93
C THR A 253 16.45 16.49 -5.09
N ILE A 254 15.66 15.52 -5.54
CA ILE A 254 15.99 14.66 -6.69
C ILE A 254 14.80 14.56 -7.65
N ASP A 255 15.10 14.36 -8.93
CA ASP A 255 14.09 13.98 -9.91
C ASP A 255 13.49 12.61 -9.53
N VAL A 256 12.17 12.45 -9.70
CA VAL A 256 11.48 11.19 -9.40
C VAL A 256 11.88 10.09 -10.40
N VAL A 257 12.18 10.48 -11.64
CA VAL A 257 12.59 9.60 -12.73
C VAL A 257 13.98 10.00 -13.20
N ARG A 258 14.92 9.04 -13.18
CA ARG A 258 16.24 9.23 -13.77
C ARG A 258 16.12 9.48 -15.27
N LYS A 259 16.77 10.53 -15.76
CA LYS A 259 16.89 10.80 -17.20
C LYS A 259 17.67 9.67 -17.87
N ARG A 260 17.30 9.33 -19.11
CA ARG A 260 18.14 8.45 -19.92
C ARG A 260 19.44 9.21 -20.18
N GLU A 261 20.57 8.54 -20.04
CA GLU A 261 21.83 9.08 -20.53
C GLU A 261 21.65 9.30 -22.03
N THR A 262 21.85 10.52 -22.50
CA THR A 262 21.97 10.78 -23.93
C THR A 262 23.22 10.04 -24.38
N ALA A 263 23.04 9.02 -25.22
CA ALA A 263 24.17 8.47 -25.96
C ALA A 263 24.75 9.62 -26.78
N GLU A 264 25.96 10.05 -26.43
CA GLU A 264 26.81 10.89 -27.29
C GLU A 264 27.27 10.09 -28.51
#